data_AF-A0A317QPB7-F1
#
_entry.id   AF-A0A317QPB7-F1
#
_cell.length_a   1.000
_cell.length_b   1.000
_cell.length_c   1.000
_cell.angle_alpha   90.00
_cell.angle_beta   90.00
_cell.angle_gamma   90.00
#
_symmetry.space_group_name_H-M   'P 1'
#
loop_
_entity.id
_entity.type
_entity.pdbx_description
1 polymer ?
#
loop_
_entity_poly.entity_id
_entity_poly.type
_entity_poly.pdbx_seq_one_letter_code
_entity_poly.pdbx_strand_id
1 'polypeptide(L)'
;MPFEPASAVLRTAGADGWTLVEPLTYVGSRERFVVPAGFVTDLASVPRPVLWLVPRSGRYTLAAVLHDWLCTVGIRTGAVTSQQADGVFRRVMREAGVPVLLRWLMWAGVRWGALADAERRPGWLLSAPGVLAITVLAAPLVLPPSLLVVPGLLVYAAAERLVSGESGVRPWSRDPG
;
A
#
# COMPACT_ATOMS: atom_id res chain seq x y z
N MET A 1 19.99 -0.41 4.72
CA MET A 1 18.61 0.11 4.55
C MET A 1 18.73 1.60 4.27
N PRO A 2 18.07 2.14 3.24
CA PRO A 2 18.24 3.54 2.78
C PRO A 2 17.46 4.56 3.63
N PHE A 3 17.15 4.21 4.89
CA PHE A 3 16.34 5.02 5.79
C PHE A 3 17.18 5.48 6.98
N GLU A 4 16.99 6.74 7.36
CA GLU A 4 17.63 7.38 8.50
C GLU A 4 16.56 8.00 9.41
N PRO A 5 16.34 7.46 10.63
CA PRO A 5 16.90 6.21 11.15
C PRO A 5 16.38 4.95 10.40
N ALA A 6 17.08 3.81 10.55
CA ALA A 6 16.72 2.56 9.89
C ALA A 6 15.44 1.88 10.45
N SER A 7 14.81 2.51 11.44
CA SER A 7 13.59 2.10 12.12
C SER A 7 12.64 3.29 12.23
N ALA A 8 11.35 3.05 12.31
CA ALA A 8 10.35 4.08 12.58
C ALA A 8 9.45 3.63 13.73
N VAL A 9 9.04 4.58 14.57
CA VAL A 9 8.02 4.36 15.60
C VAL A 9 6.67 4.79 15.04
N LEU A 10 5.72 3.86 15.04
CA LEU A 10 4.34 4.10 14.64
C LEU A 10 3.43 3.96 15.87
N ARG A 11 2.54 4.92 16.06
CA ARG A 11 1.52 4.91 17.12
C ARG A 11 0.14 4.72 16.48
N THR A 12 -0.71 3.91 17.09
CA THR A 12 -2.10 3.74 16.69
C THR A 12 -3.01 3.81 17.91
N ALA A 13 -4.19 4.42 17.76
CA ALA A 13 -5.27 4.35 18.74
C ALA A 13 -6.27 3.23 18.42
N GLY A 14 -5.98 2.39 17.43
CA GLY A 14 -6.86 1.32 16.96
C GLY A 14 -7.39 1.61 15.55
N ALA A 15 -8.66 2.01 15.45
CA ALA A 15 -9.34 2.16 14.17
C ALA A 15 -8.84 3.33 13.30
N ASP A 16 -7.98 4.20 13.82
CA ASP A 16 -7.53 5.47 13.20
C ASP A 16 -6.23 5.35 12.37
N GLY A 17 -5.77 4.12 12.13
CA GLY A 17 -4.58 3.86 11.32
C GLY A 17 -3.30 4.07 12.12
N TRP A 18 -2.17 4.28 11.44
CA TRP A 18 -0.86 4.43 12.06
C TRP A 18 -0.33 5.84 11.87
N THR A 19 0.06 6.48 12.97
CA THR A 19 0.71 7.80 12.97
C THR A 19 2.20 7.63 13.18
N LEU A 20 2.98 8.23 12.29
CA LEU A 20 4.43 8.31 12.41
C LEU A 20 4.82 9.23 13.57
N VAL A 21 5.57 8.72 14.55
CA VAL A 21 5.95 9.49 15.75
C VAL A 21 7.16 10.40 15.48
N GLU A 22 8.08 9.95 14.64
CA GLU A 22 9.35 10.60 14.35
C GLU A 22 9.53 10.77 12.84
N PRO A 23 10.20 11.83 12.34
CA PRO A 23 10.40 11.99 10.91
C PRO A 23 11.14 10.81 10.30
N LEU A 24 10.64 10.29 9.18
CA LEU A 24 11.27 9.21 8.43
C LEU A 24 11.98 9.81 7.21
N THR A 25 13.31 9.77 7.22
CA THR A 25 14.10 10.23 6.08
C THR A 25 14.49 9.05 5.20
N TYR A 26 14.13 9.11 3.93
CA TYR A 26 14.65 8.24 2.90
C TYR A 26 15.79 8.94 2.15
N VAL A 27 16.94 8.27 2.10
CA VAL A 27 18.14 8.72 1.38
C VAL A 27 18.41 7.75 0.24
N GLY A 28 17.79 8.02 -0.90
CA GLY A 28 18.02 7.27 -2.13
C GLY A 28 19.28 7.74 -2.84
N SER A 29 19.70 7.00 -3.87
CA SER A 29 20.90 7.34 -4.65
C SER A 29 20.78 8.62 -5.50
N ARG A 30 19.55 9.12 -5.72
CA ARG A 30 19.28 10.31 -6.55
C ARG A 30 18.34 11.31 -5.89
N GLU A 31 17.69 10.93 -4.80
CA GLU A 31 16.56 11.65 -4.24
C GLU A 31 16.53 11.45 -2.73
N ARG A 32 16.16 12.52 -2.02
CA ARG A 32 15.97 12.51 -0.57
C ARG A 32 14.54 12.94 -0.29
N PHE A 33 13.82 12.12 0.47
CA PHE A 33 12.46 12.42 0.92
C PHE A 33 12.40 12.41 2.44
N VAL A 34 11.65 13.35 3.01
CA VAL A 34 11.43 13.43 4.46
C VAL A 34 9.94 13.34 4.70
N VAL A 35 9.51 12.25 5.31
CA VAL A 35 8.13 12.10 5.80
C VAL A 35 8.07 12.75 7.18
N PRO A 36 7.26 13.79 7.39
CA PRO A 36 7.20 14.49 8.66
C PRO A 36 6.55 13.61 9.74
N ALA A 37 6.95 13.84 11.00
CA ALA A 37 6.22 13.30 12.14
C ALA A 37 4.75 13.76 12.12
N GLY A 38 3.85 12.93 12.62
CA GLY A 38 2.40 13.14 12.56
C GLY A 38 1.75 12.63 11.27
N PHE A 39 2.51 12.15 10.28
CA PHE A 39 1.94 11.57 9.07
C PHE A 39 1.12 10.30 9.37
N VAL A 40 -0.09 10.23 8.81
CA VAL A 40 -1.02 9.10 8.99
C VAL A 40 -1.01 8.18 7.77
N THR A 41 -0.71 6.91 8.01
CA THR A 41 -0.54 5.83 7.03
C THR A 41 -1.35 4.61 7.42
N ASP A 42 -1.87 3.91 6.42
CA ASP A 42 -2.53 2.61 6.56
C ASP A 42 -1.59 1.44 6.21
N LEU A 43 -0.30 1.74 6.05
CA LEU A 43 0.75 0.83 5.62
C LEU A 43 0.47 0.27 4.22
N ALA A 44 0.25 -1.04 4.10
CA ALA A 44 -0.12 -1.64 2.84
C ALA A 44 -1.64 -1.87 2.81
N SER A 45 -2.33 -1.09 1.97
CA SER A 45 -3.73 -1.25 1.65
C SER A 45 -3.96 -2.49 0.77
N VAL A 46 -3.94 -3.67 1.40
CA VAL A 46 -4.03 -4.97 0.73
C VAL A 46 -5.44 -5.57 0.85
N PRO A 47 -6.07 -6.01 -0.25
CA PRO A 47 -7.36 -6.69 -0.22
C PRO A 47 -7.32 -7.97 0.64
N ARG A 48 -8.37 -8.18 1.45
CA ARG A 48 -8.49 -9.33 2.37
C ARG A 48 -8.22 -10.70 1.71
N PRO A 49 -8.71 -11.00 0.49
CA PRO A 49 -8.48 -12.31 -0.13
C PRO A 49 -7.03 -12.65 -0.42
N VAL A 50 -6.13 -11.65 -0.46
CA VAL A 50 -4.71 -11.83 -0.78
C VAL A 50 -3.78 -11.51 0.40
N LEU A 51 -4.34 -11.27 1.60
CA LEU A 51 -3.55 -11.01 2.82
C LEU A 51 -2.65 -12.19 3.22
N TRP A 52 -3.02 -13.42 2.86
CA TRP A 52 -2.20 -14.61 3.08
C TRP A 52 -0.90 -14.58 2.26
N LEU A 53 -0.89 -13.85 1.12
CA LEU A 53 0.25 -13.74 0.22
C LEU A 53 1.05 -12.46 0.47
N VAL A 54 0.36 -11.35 0.71
CA VAL A 54 0.95 -10.03 0.97
C VAL A 54 0.43 -9.53 2.32
N PRO A 55 1.18 -9.73 3.41
CA PRO A 55 0.80 -9.20 4.72
C PRO A 55 0.64 -7.67 4.72
N ARG A 56 0.05 -7.10 5.77
CA ARG A 56 -0.02 -5.62 5.89
C ARG A 56 1.32 -4.96 6.20
N SER A 57 2.22 -5.70 6.84
CA SER A 57 3.53 -5.22 7.28
C SER A 57 4.61 -6.27 7.03
N GLY A 58 5.84 -5.81 6.80
CA GLY A 58 7.00 -6.66 6.59
C GLY A 58 8.22 -5.82 6.24
N ARG A 59 9.15 -6.39 5.47
CA ARG A 59 10.37 -5.67 5.04
C ARG A 59 10.08 -4.41 4.21
N TYR A 60 8.90 -4.31 3.63
CA TYR A 60 8.43 -3.15 2.85
C TYR A 60 7.70 -2.10 3.68
N THR A 61 7.50 -2.26 5.00
CA THR A 61 6.68 -1.34 5.80
C THR A 61 7.15 0.12 5.67
N LEU A 62 8.45 0.39 5.84
CA LEU A 62 8.98 1.76 5.68
C LEU A 62 8.81 2.29 4.24
N ALA A 63 8.90 1.40 3.25
CA ALA A 63 8.64 1.75 1.85
C ALA A 63 7.17 2.14 1.64
N ALA A 64 6.24 1.46 2.31
CA ALA A 64 4.81 1.76 2.25
C ALA A 64 4.50 3.11 2.89
N VAL A 65 5.07 3.42 4.06
CA VAL A 65 4.92 4.74 4.70
C VAL A 65 5.41 5.86 3.78
N LEU A 66 6.59 5.69 3.17
CA LEU A 66 7.11 6.66 2.20
C LEU A 66 6.20 6.79 0.97
N HIS A 67 5.71 5.68 0.45
CA HIS A 67 4.82 5.65 -0.71
C HIS A 67 3.50 6.38 -0.45
N ASP A 68 2.87 6.15 0.70
CA ASP A 68 1.65 6.86 1.11
C ASP A 68 1.86 8.37 1.16
N TRP A 69 2.99 8.81 1.72
CA TRP A 69 3.33 10.23 1.78
C TRP A 69 3.57 10.82 0.38
N LEU A 70 4.28 10.10 -0.48
CA LEU A 70 4.51 10.51 -1.87
C LEU A 70 3.19 10.58 -2.66
N CYS A 71 2.29 9.62 -2.47
CA CYS A 71 1.00 9.58 -3.16
C CYS A 71 0.03 10.67 -2.68
N THR A 72 0.18 11.15 -1.45
CA THR A 72 -0.69 12.20 -0.90
C THR A 72 -0.08 13.59 -1.10
N VAL A 73 1.06 13.86 -0.48
CA VAL A 73 1.71 15.17 -0.48
C VAL A 73 2.55 15.35 -1.74
N GLY A 74 3.32 14.33 -2.12
CA GLY A 74 4.26 14.41 -3.24
C GLY A 74 3.56 14.65 -4.60
N ILE A 75 2.44 13.98 -4.86
CA ILE A 75 1.64 14.17 -6.08
C ILE A 75 0.95 15.52 -6.06
N ARG A 76 0.29 15.88 -4.94
CA ARG A 76 -0.44 17.15 -4.81
C ARG A 76 0.45 18.37 -4.95
N THR A 77 1.69 18.30 -4.47
CA THR A 77 2.68 19.39 -4.60
C THR A 77 3.41 19.38 -5.95
N GLY A 78 3.17 18.38 -6.80
CA GLY A 78 3.87 18.21 -8.08
C GLY A 78 5.34 17.77 -7.94
N ALA A 79 5.79 17.40 -6.74
CA ALA A 79 7.15 16.93 -6.50
C ALA A 79 7.44 15.58 -7.20
N VAL A 80 6.41 14.73 -7.30
CA VAL A 80 6.48 13.45 -8.03
C VAL A 80 5.19 13.16 -8.78
N THR A 81 5.30 12.46 -9.90
CA THR A 81 4.15 11.85 -10.57
C THR A 81 3.76 10.52 -9.92
N SER A 82 2.52 10.08 -10.15
CA SER A 82 2.03 8.74 -9.75
C SER A 82 2.99 7.61 -10.14
N GLN A 83 3.51 7.62 -11.37
CA GLN A 83 4.49 6.62 -11.82
C GLN A 83 5.83 6.71 -11.10
N GLN A 84 6.31 7.93 -10.82
CA GLN A 84 7.55 8.11 -10.07
C GLN A 84 7.39 7.62 -8.63
N ALA A 85 6.29 7.95 -7.96
CA ALA A 85 6.01 7.45 -6.61
C ALA A 85 6.02 5.90 -6.56
N ASP A 86 5.33 5.24 -7.49
CA ASP A 86 5.30 3.77 -7.57
C ASP A 86 6.67 3.17 -7.97
N GLY A 87 7.45 3.89 -8.77
CA GLY A 87 8.81 3.54 -9.14
C GLY A 87 9.79 3.63 -7.97
N VAL A 88 9.69 4.70 -7.18
CA VAL A 88 10.41 4.89 -5.91
C VAL A 88 10.05 3.76 -4.96
N PHE A 89 8.77 3.47 -4.77
CA PHE A 89 8.32 2.36 -3.93
C PHE A 89 8.95 1.02 -4.32
N ARG A 90 8.93 0.69 -5.61
CA ARG A 90 9.58 -0.53 -6.14
C ARG A 90 11.10 -0.55 -5.90
N ARG A 91 11.76 0.61 -6.00
CA ARG A 91 13.20 0.77 -5.75
C ARG A 91 13.52 0.58 -4.26
N VAL A 92 12.79 1.24 -3.37
CA VAL A 92 12.98 1.13 -1.92
C VAL A 92 12.74 -0.30 -1.45
N MET A 93 11.72 -1.00 -1.97
CA MET A 93 11.50 -2.41 -1.68
C MET A 93 12.71 -3.29 -2.07
N ARG A 94 13.38 -2.98 -3.19
CA ARG A 94 14.62 -3.66 -3.59
C ARG A 94 15.72 -3.46 -2.55
N GLU A 95 15.91 -2.21 -2.14
CA GLU A 95 16.94 -1.81 -1.19
C GLU A 95 16.67 -2.34 0.22
N ALA A 96 15.40 -2.60 0.55
CA ALA A 96 14.97 -3.25 1.77
C ALA A 96 15.03 -4.80 1.72
N GLY A 97 15.51 -5.38 0.62
CA GLY A 97 15.66 -6.84 0.49
C GLY A 97 14.31 -7.58 0.41
N VAL A 98 13.28 -6.95 -0.14
CA VAL A 98 12.00 -7.58 -0.43
C VAL A 98 12.17 -8.54 -1.63
N PRO A 99 11.65 -9.78 -1.56
CA PRO A 99 11.73 -10.74 -2.66
C PRO A 99 11.21 -10.19 -3.98
N VAL A 100 11.82 -10.61 -5.09
CA VAL A 100 11.52 -10.09 -6.42
C VAL A 100 10.04 -10.24 -6.78
N LEU A 101 9.46 -11.43 -6.57
CA LEU A 101 8.06 -11.70 -6.91
C LEU A 101 7.11 -10.81 -6.10
N LEU A 102 7.29 -10.76 -4.78
CA LEU A 102 6.46 -9.93 -3.91
C LEU A 102 6.50 -8.45 -4.32
N ARG A 103 7.68 -7.93 -4.62
CA ARG A 103 7.86 -6.56 -5.11
C ARG A 103 7.11 -6.30 -6.44
N TRP A 104 7.06 -7.28 -7.34
CA TRP A 104 6.35 -7.15 -8.61
C TRP A 104 4.82 -7.16 -8.39
N LEU A 105 4.33 -8.05 -7.53
CA LEU A 105 2.92 -8.11 -7.14
C LEU A 105 2.46 -6.82 -6.47
N MET A 106 3.23 -6.31 -5.50
CA MET A 106 2.93 -5.07 -4.80
C MET A 106 2.95 -3.87 -5.77
N TRP A 107 3.90 -3.81 -6.70
CA TRP A 107 3.94 -2.78 -7.72
C TRP A 107 2.69 -2.83 -8.64
N ALA A 108 2.28 -4.02 -9.10
CA ALA A 108 1.06 -4.14 -9.90
C ALA A 108 -0.19 -3.73 -9.09
N GLY A 109 -0.26 -4.10 -7.82
CA GLY A 109 -1.33 -3.70 -6.90
C GLY A 109 -1.47 -2.19 -6.76
N VAL A 110 -0.38 -1.46 -6.48
CA VAL A 110 -0.43 0.01 -6.35
C VAL A 110 -0.78 0.71 -7.66
N ARG A 111 -0.41 0.13 -8.82
CA ARG A 111 -0.85 0.63 -10.13
C ARG A 111 -2.33 0.40 -10.35
N TRP A 112 -2.87 -0.77 -10.03
CA TRP A 112 -4.32 -0.98 -10.09
C TRP A 112 -5.06 -0.02 -9.17
N GLY A 113 -4.56 0.24 -7.95
CA GLY A 113 -5.09 1.26 -7.05
C GLY A 113 -5.04 2.68 -7.64
N ALA A 114 -3.97 3.03 -8.35
CA ALA A 114 -3.84 4.32 -9.02
C ALA A 114 -4.88 4.55 -10.14
N LEU A 115 -5.45 3.49 -10.72
CA LEU A 115 -6.51 3.61 -11.72
C LEU A 115 -7.85 4.04 -11.10
N ALA A 116 -8.09 3.68 -9.83
CA ALA A 116 -9.29 4.02 -9.09
C ALA A 116 -9.27 5.43 -8.47
N ASP A 117 -8.10 6.07 -8.44
CA ASP A 117 -7.87 7.39 -7.86
C ASP A 117 -7.71 8.44 -8.99
N ALA A 118 -8.59 9.45 -9.00
CA ALA A 118 -8.60 10.47 -10.05
C ALA A 118 -7.30 11.28 -10.13
N GLU A 119 -6.63 11.53 -8.99
CA GLU A 119 -5.36 12.28 -8.96
C GLU A 119 -4.19 11.44 -9.49
N ARG A 120 -4.27 10.11 -9.35
CA ARG A 120 -3.20 9.17 -9.71
C ARG A 120 -3.38 8.51 -11.08
N ARG A 121 -4.58 8.60 -11.66
CA ARG A 121 -4.96 8.02 -12.96
C ARG A 121 -4.22 8.59 -14.18
N PRO A 122 -3.87 9.90 -14.24
CA PRO A 122 -3.15 10.44 -15.40
C PRO A 122 -1.86 9.66 -15.70
N GLY A 123 -1.66 9.30 -16.97
CA GLY A 123 -0.50 8.53 -17.41
C GLY A 123 -0.51 7.05 -17.03
N TRP A 124 -1.62 6.49 -16.52
CA TRP A 124 -1.70 5.07 -16.17
C TRP A 124 -1.46 4.12 -17.36
N LEU A 125 -1.93 4.49 -18.55
CA LEU A 125 -1.82 3.69 -19.78
C LEU A 125 -0.38 3.31 -20.13
N LEU A 126 0.60 4.16 -19.79
CA LEU A 126 2.02 3.86 -20.02
C LEU A 126 2.51 2.68 -19.18
N SER A 127 1.90 2.44 -18.03
CA SER A 127 2.21 1.30 -17.16
C SER A 127 1.39 0.05 -17.47
N ALA A 128 0.34 0.16 -18.29
CA ALA A 128 -0.64 -0.90 -18.51
C ALA A 128 -0.02 -2.22 -19.02
N PRO A 129 0.92 -2.24 -20.00
CA PRO A 129 1.50 -3.50 -20.46
C PRO A 129 2.22 -4.27 -19.34
N GLY A 130 2.98 -3.56 -18.51
CA GLY A 130 3.69 -4.15 -17.37
C GLY A 130 2.73 -4.65 -16.28
N VAL A 131 1.68 -3.88 -15.98
CA VAL A 131 0.65 -4.27 -15.00
C VAL A 131 -0.10 -5.51 -15.45
N LEU A 132 -0.51 -5.55 -16.73
CA LEU A 132 -1.23 -6.68 -17.31
C LEU A 132 -0.36 -7.94 -17.35
N ALA A 133 0.89 -7.83 -17.79
CA ALA A 133 1.82 -8.97 -17.82
C ALA A 133 2.00 -9.59 -16.43
N ILE A 134 2.22 -8.77 -15.40
CA ILE A 134 2.36 -9.26 -14.02
C ILE A 134 1.05 -9.88 -13.53
N THR A 135 -0.08 -9.24 -13.83
CA THR A 135 -1.40 -9.73 -13.40
C THR A 135 -1.71 -11.09 -14.02
N VAL A 136 -1.45 -11.26 -15.32
CA VAL A 136 -1.66 -12.53 -16.02
C VAL A 136 -0.75 -13.63 -15.46
N LEU A 137 0.51 -13.33 -15.18
CA LEU A 137 1.44 -14.29 -14.58
C LEU A 137 1.06 -14.65 -13.13
N ALA A 138 0.51 -13.70 -12.37
CA ALA A 138 0.08 -13.91 -11.00
C ALA A 138 -1.28 -14.61 -10.90
N ALA A 139 -2.13 -14.52 -11.93
CA ALA A 139 -3.51 -14.97 -11.90
C ALA A 139 -3.68 -16.45 -11.51
N PRO A 140 -2.88 -17.42 -12.02
CA PRO A 140 -3.01 -18.83 -11.63
C PRO A 140 -2.72 -19.08 -10.14
N LEU A 141 -1.90 -18.24 -9.51
CA LEU A 141 -1.56 -18.34 -8.09
C LEU A 141 -2.60 -17.64 -7.21
N VAL A 142 -3.09 -16.48 -7.64
CA VAL A 142 -3.91 -15.58 -6.81
C VAL A 142 -5.40 -15.88 -6.91
N LEU A 143 -5.89 -16.22 -8.11
CA LEU A 143 -7.33 -16.38 -8.34
C LEU A 143 -7.93 -17.59 -7.59
N PRO A 144 -7.35 -18.80 -7.62
CA PRO A 144 -8.00 -19.95 -6.99
C PRO A 144 -8.21 -19.77 -5.47
N PRO A 145 -7.21 -19.32 -4.67
CA PRO A 145 -7.43 -19.03 -3.26
C PRO A 145 -8.42 -17.88 -3.04
N SER A 146 -8.38 -16.84 -3.87
CA SER A 146 -9.28 -15.70 -3.75
C SER A 146 -10.74 -16.11 -3.96
N LEU A 147 -11.03 -16.99 -4.92
CA LEU A 147 -12.37 -17.51 -5.19
C LEU A 147 -12.93 -18.36 -4.03
N LEU A 148 -12.07 -18.97 -3.22
CA LEU A 148 -12.47 -19.69 -2.01
C LEU A 148 -12.67 -18.75 -0.82
N VAL A 149 -11.79 -17.76 -0.66
CA VAL A 149 -11.81 -16.84 0.49
C VAL A 149 -12.95 -15.84 0.39
N VAL A 150 -13.27 -15.32 -0.80
CA VAL A 150 -14.30 -14.29 -0.99
C VAL A 150 -15.69 -14.75 -0.48
N PRO A 151 -16.23 -15.92 -0.85
CA PRO A 151 -17.50 -16.40 -0.30
C PRO A 151 -17.47 -16.52 1.23
N GLY A 152 -16.39 -17.03 1.80
CA GLY A 152 -16.22 -17.12 3.26
C GLY A 152 -16.25 -15.74 3.93
N LEU A 153 -15.59 -14.75 3.34
CA LEU A 153 -15.64 -13.36 3.82
C LEU A 153 -17.03 -12.74 3.72
N LEU A 154 -17.80 -13.06 2.67
CA LEU A 154 -19.18 -12.59 2.50
C LEU A 154 -20.12 -13.20 3.55
N VAL A 155 -20.01 -14.52 3.79
CA VAL A 155 -20.79 -15.21 4.83
C VAL A 155 -20.45 -14.63 6.21
N TYR A 156 -19.18 -14.44 6.51
CA TYR A 156 -18.75 -13.82 7.76
C TYR A 156 -19.31 -12.40 7.91
N ALA A 157 -19.21 -11.56 6.86
CA ALA A 157 -19.74 -10.19 6.90
C ALA A 157 -21.26 -10.16 7.10
N ALA A 158 -22.00 -11.09 6.50
CA ALA A 158 -23.44 -11.22 6.71
C ALA A 158 -23.76 -11.64 8.16
N ALA A 159 -23.06 -12.64 8.69
CA ALA A 159 -23.21 -13.09 10.07
C ALA A 159 -22.89 -11.97 11.07
N GLU A 160 -21.79 -11.23 10.86
CA GLU A 160 -21.39 -10.11 11.71
C GLU A 160 -22.43 -8.98 11.71
N ARG A 161 -22.99 -8.64 10.54
CA ARG A 161 -24.10 -7.68 10.43
C ARG A 161 -25.35 -8.11 11.18
N LEU A 162 -25.67 -9.40 11.15
CA LEU A 162 -26.84 -9.94 11.85
C LEU A 162 -26.66 -9.90 13.37
N VAL A 163 -25.45 -10.19 13.86
CA VAL A 163 -25.16 -10.24 15.31
C VAL A 163 -24.91 -8.85 15.90
N SER A 164 -24.15 -8.00 15.20
CA SER A 164 -23.61 -6.74 15.74
C SER A 164 -24.23 -5.48 15.11
N GLY A 165 -25.11 -5.61 14.13
CA GLY A 165 -25.67 -4.46 13.41
C GLY A 165 -24.58 -3.58 12.78
N GLU A 166 -24.64 -2.27 13.00
CA GLU A 166 -23.67 -1.28 12.50
C GLU A 166 -22.42 -1.10 13.38
N SER A 167 -22.34 -1.85 14.49
CA SER A 167 -21.23 -1.80 15.45
C SER A 167 -20.11 -2.80 15.18
N GLY A 168 -20.18 -3.51 14.04
CA GLY A 168 -19.13 -4.45 13.60
C GLY A 168 -17.78 -3.79 13.32
N VAL A 169 -16.77 -4.61 13.00
CA VAL A 169 -15.41 -4.15 12.72
C VAL A 169 -15.41 -3.12 11.59
N ARG A 170 -15.07 -1.88 11.92
CA ARG A 170 -14.88 -0.81 10.93
C ARG A 170 -13.45 -0.87 10.39
N PRO A 171 -13.27 -1.07 9.07
CA PRO A 171 -11.97 -0.83 8.46
C PRO A 171 -11.58 0.63 8.67
N TRP A 172 -10.28 0.90 8.83
CA TRP A 172 -9.78 2.26 8.77
C TRP A 172 -10.25 2.94 7.48
N SER A 173 -10.83 4.13 7.61
CA SER A 173 -11.07 5.04 6.52
C SER A 173 -10.32 6.33 6.83
N ARG A 174 -9.57 6.85 5.85
CA ARG A 174 -9.01 8.19 5.94
C ARG A 174 -10.21 9.15 5.91
N ASP A 175 -10.59 9.72 7.05
CA ASP A 175 -11.64 10.74 7.06
C ASP A 175 -11.24 11.88 6.11
N PRO A 176 -12.14 12.31 5.20
CA PRO A 176 -11.93 13.51 4.40
C PRO A 176 -12.14 14.73 5.30
N GLY A 177 -11.16 14.99 6.17
CA GLY A 177 -11.03 16.25 6.92
C GLY A 177 -10.49 17.36 6.03
#